data_AF-A0A0J8RN85-F1
#
_entry.id   AF-A0A0J8RN85-F1
#
_cell.length_a   1.000
_cell.length_b   1.000
_cell.length_c   1.000
_cell.angle_alpha   90.00
_cell.angle_beta   90.00
_cell.angle_gamma   90.00
#
_symmetry.space_group_name_H-M   'P 1'
#
loop_
_entity.id
_entity.type
_entity.pdbx_description
1 polymer ?
#
loop_
_entity_poly.entity_id
_entity_poly.type
_entity_poly.pdbx_seq_one_letter_code
_entity_poly.pdbx_strand_id
1 'polypeptide(L)'
;MTGMWLCTSVVVWGLVPNTPYLHALAVAACVTPTDPVLSNSIVKGKFADKNVPKPLQRVIIAESGANDGLGYPFLFVAVYLIQYARSSGADESGGTRTAMALWLGETWGYTIFLSVLYGIAVGWLAKELLHWAEDNKYIDRESFLVFAVALALFIVGTCGMIGSDDVLACFIAGNVFTIDDWFRLETLDDSLHPTIDMLLNLSVFMWFGAVCPWSEFVHNDVIPFYRLVLLGLLVLLFRRIPVIFAMHKYISQIEDFRQAAFVGFFGPIGVSAIFYLYIALEYFHNYFRVDGKLREDAKHLADTMYVVVWFMVICSIVIHGLSIPLGKLGFYLFHTLSSTMNKRSDIEQDAVSIPFRDTIFAAASRVVPSLRNSNSSRALSRGRPVPPRSNLFRTGSAIIPNGRSSTKSLTVHTNPVTSPMGSPTPPMAPPEPSSSPPLLGVSLPTHNLGGYPGAGQSANSGKCMRDTNENSYGAIGNIPSRPRLGSLYHSSVDTINCEAK
;
A
#
# COMPACT_ATOMS: atom_id res chain seq x y z
N MET A 1 4.84 14.95 -7.73
CA MET A 1 3.50 15.20 -8.33
C MET A 1 3.58 16.03 -9.62
N THR A 2 3.52 17.37 -9.63
CA THR A 2 3.29 18.18 -10.86
C THR A 2 4.18 17.84 -12.06
N GLY A 3 5.49 17.67 -11.87
CA GLY A 3 6.38 17.25 -12.95
C GLY A 3 6.05 15.85 -13.51
N MET A 4 5.65 14.92 -12.64
CA MET A 4 5.27 13.55 -13.02
C MET A 4 3.96 13.53 -13.80
N TRP A 5 3.00 14.39 -13.41
CA TRP A 5 1.75 14.61 -14.13
C TRP A 5 2.00 15.08 -15.56
N LEU A 6 2.82 16.13 -15.73
CA LEU A 6 3.17 16.69 -17.03
C LEU A 6 4.02 15.74 -17.90
N CYS A 7 4.97 15.00 -17.30
CA CYS A 7 5.70 13.96 -18.03
C CYS A 7 4.75 12.84 -18.51
N THR A 8 3.78 12.45 -17.68
CA THR A 8 2.84 11.38 -18.03
C THR A 8 1.81 11.84 -19.06
N SER A 9 1.27 13.06 -18.96
CA SER A 9 0.31 13.58 -19.94
C SER A 9 0.93 13.71 -21.34
N VAL A 10 2.19 14.11 -21.44
CA VAL A 10 2.91 14.15 -22.73
C VAL A 10 3.09 12.74 -23.32
N VAL A 11 3.44 11.73 -22.51
CA VAL A 11 3.60 10.34 -23.00
C VAL A 11 2.26 9.70 -23.37
N VAL A 12 1.19 9.95 -22.60
CA VAL A 12 -0.18 9.53 -22.94
C VAL A 12 -0.64 10.19 -24.24
N TRP A 13 -0.50 11.51 -24.35
CA TRP A 13 -0.88 12.29 -25.54
C TRP A 13 -0.14 11.87 -26.82
N GLY A 14 1.13 11.48 -26.69
CA GLY A 14 1.94 11.02 -27.83
C GLY A 14 1.65 9.60 -28.31
N LEU A 15 0.97 8.76 -27.52
CA LEU A 15 0.74 7.34 -27.84
C LEU A 15 -0.73 6.97 -28.06
N VAL A 16 -1.64 7.50 -27.22
CA VAL A 16 -3.08 7.27 -27.37
C VAL A 16 -3.56 8.10 -28.58
N PRO A 17 -4.09 7.48 -29.65
CA PRO A 17 -4.56 8.21 -30.81
C PRO A 17 -5.75 9.11 -30.47
N ASN A 18 -5.98 10.12 -31.32
CA ASN A 18 -7.14 11.02 -31.30
C ASN A 18 -7.44 11.77 -29.97
N THR A 19 -6.57 11.65 -28.98
CA THR A 19 -6.79 12.13 -27.61
C THR A 19 -6.32 13.59 -27.47
N PRO A 20 -7.20 14.54 -27.07
CA PRO A 20 -6.77 15.91 -26.76
C PRO A 20 -5.79 15.94 -25.59
N TYR A 21 -4.83 16.87 -25.58
CA TYR A 21 -3.85 16.99 -24.49
C TYR A 21 -4.52 17.16 -23.10
N LEU A 22 -5.68 17.83 -23.05
CA LEU A 22 -6.47 17.99 -21.83
C LEU A 22 -7.08 16.67 -21.32
N HIS A 23 -7.43 15.75 -22.22
CA HIS A 23 -7.88 14.39 -21.86
C HIS A 23 -6.70 13.57 -21.33
N ALA A 24 -5.52 13.72 -21.95
CA ALA A 24 -4.28 13.11 -21.47
C ALA A 24 -3.85 13.63 -20.08
N LEU A 25 -4.16 14.89 -19.73
CA LEU A 25 -3.97 15.41 -18.37
C LEU A 25 -4.91 14.75 -17.34
N ALA A 26 -6.16 14.45 -17.70
CA ALA A 26 -7.09 13.72 -16.83
C ALA A 26 -6.63 12.25 -16.61
N VAL A 27 -6.27 11.54 -17.68
CA VAL A 27 -5.67 10.19 -17.60
C VAL A 27 -4.40 10.20 -16.73
N ALA A 28 -3.52 11.17 -16.95
CA ALA A 28 -2.27 11.30 -16.21
C ALA A 28 -2.47 11.62 -14.73
N ALA A 29 -3.57 12.27 -14.34
CA ALA A 29 -3.85 12.60 -12.95
C ALA A 29 -4.00 11.33 -12.10
N CYS A 30 -4.79 10.35 -12.57
CA CYS A 30 -5.00 9.07 -11.87
C CYS A 30 -3.69 8.33 -11.60
N VAL A 31 -2.74 8.36 -12.55
CA VAL A 31 -1.45 7.65 -12.44
C VAL A 31 -0.29 8.51 -11.90
N THR A 32 -0.58 9.73 -11.42
CA THR A 32 0.41 10.63 -10.80
C THR A 32 0.75 10.28 -9.35
N PRO A 33 -0.22 9.91 -8.49
CA PRO A 33 0.07 9.31 -7.18
C PRO A 33 1.00 8.09 -7.26
N THR A 34 1.59 7.74 -6.13
CA THR A 34 2.43 6.56 -5.97
C THR A 34 1.94 5.77 -4.78
N ASP A 35 1.50 4.54 -5.04
CA ASP A 35 0.78 3.71 -4.10
C ASP A 35 1.61 3.40 -2.83
N PRO A 36 1.10 3.73 -1.62
CA PRO A 36 1.84 3.54 -0.37
C PRO A 36 1.95 2.08 0.03
N VAL A 37 1.03 1.20 -0.40
CA VAL A 37 1.03 -0.23 -0.07
C VAL A 37 2.16 -0.98 -0.78
N LEU A 38 2.26 -0.81 -2.09
CA LEU A 38 3.32 -1.34 -2.93
C LEU A 38 4.65 -0.71 -2.53
N SER A 39 4.69 0.61 -2.29
CA SER A 39 5.90 1.29 -1.79
C SER A 39 6.37 0.73 -0.44
N ASN A 40 5.46 0.54 0.53
CA ASN A 40 5.68 -0.09 1.82
C ASN A 40 6.27 -1.52 1.66
N SER A 41 5.66 -2.35 0.81
CA SER A 41 6.13 -3.72 0.53
C SER A 41 7.53 -3.80 -0.10
N ILE A 42 7.95 -2.72 -0.77
CA ILE A 42 9.24 -2.59 -1.46
C ILE A 42 10.33 -2.07 -0.54
N VAL A 43 10.02 -1.09 0.33
CA VAL A 43 11.01 -0.42 1.19
C VAL A 43 11.18 -1.05 2.57
N LYS A 44 10.32 -2.00 2.98
CA LYS A 44 10.48 -2.76 4.23
C LYS A 44 11.06 -4.16 4.00
N GLY A 45 11.68 -4.71 5.05
CA GLY A 45 12.08 -6.11 5.14
C GLY A 45 13.48 -6.43 4.63
N LYS A 46 13.92 -7.67 4.88
CA LYS A 46 15.32 -8.15 4.95
C LYS A 46 16.26 -7.85 3.76
N PHE A 47 15.76 -7.30 2.66
CA PHE A 47 16.53 -6.80 1.53
C PHE A 47 16.65 -5.26 1.56
N ALA A 48 15.53 -4.55 1.71
CA ALA A 48 15.51 -3.11 1.83
C ALA A 48 16.22 -2.62 3.10
N ASP A 49 16.05 -3.32 4.22
CA ASP A 49 16.75 -3.05 5.49
C ASP A 49 18.29 -3.07 5.38
N LYS A 50 18.83 -3.75 4.36
CA LYS A 50 20.27 -3.89 4.09
C LYS A 50 20.78 -2.97 3.00
N ASN A 51 19.91 -2.59 2.05
CA ASN A 51 20.30 -1.99 0.78
C ASN A 51 19.74 -0.56 0.59
N VAL A 52 18.82 -0.11 1.44
CA VAL A 52 18.09 1.17 1.31
C VAL A 52 18.18 1.95 2.62
N PRO A 53 18.77 3.16 2.64
CA PRO A 53 18.90 3.95 3.87
C PRO A 53 17.53 4.25 4.51
N LYS A 54 17.41 4.07 5.84
CA LYS A 54 16.16 4.36 6.58
C LYS A 54 15.57 5.76 6.34
N PRO A 55 16.34 6.86 6.19
CA PRO A 55 15.79 8.16 5.81
C PRO A 55 15.08 8.14 4.45
N LEU A 56 15.64 7.41 3.47
CA LEU A 56 15.08 7.29 2.12
C LEU A 56 13.76 6.49 2.13
N GLN A 57 13.71 5.40 2.90
CA GLN A 57 12.49 4.62 3.12
C GLN A 57 11.36 5.50 3.68
N ARG A 58 11.67 6.33 4.69
CA ARG A 58 10.72 7.26 5.32
C ARG A 58 10.21 8.33 4.34
N VAL A 59 11.08 8.93 3.53
CA VAL A 59 10.69 9.91 2.52
C VAL A 59 9.76 9.29 1.47
N ILE A 60 10.07 8.07 0.98
CA ILE A 60 9.22 7.38 0.00
C ILE A 60 7.82 7.11 0.59
N ILE A 61 7.74 6.59 1.81
CA ILE A 61 6.44 6.32 2.49
C ILE A 61 5.65 7.62 2.68
N ALA A 62 6.29 8.68 3.18
CA ALA A 62 5.64 9.97 3.41
C ALA A 62 5.17 10.63 2.09
N GLU A 63 5.94 10.53 1.01
CA GLU A 63 5.53 11.00 -0.31
C GLU A 63 4.30 10.22 -0.80
N SER A 64 4.29 8.89 -0.69
CA SER A 64 3.16 8.06 -1.12
C SER A 64 1.87 8.32 -0.33
N GLY A 65 1.94 8.39 1.01
CA GLY A 65 0.75 8.65 1.82
C GLY A 65 0.16 10.05 1.61
N ALA A 66 1.01 11.06 1.39
CA ALA A 66 0.54 12.42 1.10
C ALA A 66 0.04 12.61 -0.34
N ASN A 67 0.60 11.88 -1.31
CA ASN A 67 0.27 12.08 -2.73
C ASN A 67 -1.00 11.33 -3.19
N ASP A 68 -1.44 10.32 -2.45
CA ASP A 68 -2.72 9.65 -2.67
C ASP A 68 -3.92 10.59 -2.43
N GLY A 69 -3.90 11.45 -1.40
CA GLY A 69 -4.92 12.49 -1.22
C GLY A 69 -4.73 13.70 -2.14
N LEU A 70 -3.48 14.13 -2.37
CA LEU A 70 -3.21 15.32 -3.19
C LEU A 70 -3.34 15.09 -4.71
N GLY A 71 -4.00 14.02 -5.16
CA GLY A 71 -4.34 13.75 -6.56
C GLY A 71 -5.53 14.57 -7.07
N TYR A 72 -6.51 14.86 -6.21
CA TYR A 72 -7.74 15.62 -6.54
C TYR A 72 -7.50 16.89 -7.39
N PRO A 73 -6.53 17.79 -7.10
CA PRO A 73 -6.32 19.01 -7.88
C PRO A 73 -5.93 18.75 -9.34
N PHE A 74 -5.16 17.69 -9.60
CA PHE A 74 -4.67 17.34 -10.93
C PHE A 74 -5.77 16.72 -11.79
N LEU A 75 -6.67 15.94 -11.17
CA LEU A 75 -7.82 15.38 -11.85
C LEU A 75 -8.86 16.47 -12.15
N PHE A 76 -9.32 17.19 -11.12
CA PHE A 76 -10.44 18.11 -11.28
C PHE A 76 -10.10 19.38 -12.07
N VAL A 77 -8.83 19.85 -12.11
CA VAL A 77 -8.46 20.93 -13.04
C VAL A 77 -8.65 20.50 -14.50
N ALA A 78 -8.31 19.24 -14.85
CA ALA A 78 -8.52 18.73 -16.20
C ALA A 78 -10.02 18.53 -16.46
N VAL A 79 -10.73 17.84 -15.57
CA VAL A 79 -12.16 17.52 -15.73
C VAL A 79 -13.03 18.78 -15.84
N TYR A 80 -12.89 19.77 -14.94
CA TYR A 80 -13.69 21.00 -15.02
C TYR A 80 -13.38 21.83 -16.28
N LEU A 81 -12.15 21.79 -16.81
CA LEU A 81 -11.83 22.45 -18.07
C LEU A 81 -12.46 21.72 -19.27
N ILE A 82 -12.49 20.38 -19.29
CA ILE A 82 -13.18 19.60 -20.33
C ILE A 82 -14.70 19.85 -20.28
N GLN A 83 -15.25 20.02 -19.09
CA GLN A 83 -16.66 20.33 -18.88
C GLN A 83 -17.02 21.74 -19.37
N TYR A 84 -16.43 22.78 -18.76
CA TYR A 84 -16.91 24.16 -18.86
C TYR A 84 -16.16 25.02 -19.89
N ALA A 85 -14.88 24.76 -20.19
CA ALA A 85 -14.15 25.59 -21.14
C ALA A 85 -14.54 25.30 -22.61
N ARG A 86 -15.05 24.10 -22.90
CA ARG A 86 -15.45 23.66 -24.25
C ARG A 86 -16.90 24.03 -24.62
N SER A 87 -17.76 24.34 -23.64
CA SER A 87 -19.13 24.85 -23.84
C SER A 87 -19.17 26.31 -24.32
N SER A 88 -18.40 26.64 -25.37
CA SER A 88 -18.40 27.95 -26.03
C SER A 88 -19.50 28.08 -27.10
N GLY A 89 -20.54 27.25 -27.02
CA GLY A 89 -21.83 27.48 -27.67
C GLY A 89 -22.70 28.35 -26.75
N ALA A 90 -23.41 29.33 -27.31
CA ALA A 90 -24.08 30.36 -26.51
C ALA A 90 -25.34 29.85 -25.79
N ASP A 91 -25.20 29.46 -24.51
CA ASP A 91 -26.05 30.00 -23.42
C ASP A 91 -25.56 29.57 -22.01
N GLU A 92 -24.78 28.49 -21.87
CA GLU A 92 -24.38 27.97 -20.55
C GLU A 92 -23.30 28.82 -19.86
N SER A 93 -23.70 29.58 -18.85
CA SER A 93 -22.86 30.58 -18.18
C SER A 93 -21.71 30.00 -17.34
N GLY A 94 -20.47 30.14 -17.83
CA GLY A 94 -19.29 29.95 -16.97
C GLY A 94 -17.91 29.97 -17.62
N GLY A 95 -17.71 29.20 -18.69
CA GLY A 95 -16.42 29.05 -19.36
C GLY A 95 -15.27 28.63 -18.43
N THR A 96 -14.04 28.96 -18.83
CA THR A 96 -12.82 28.74 -18.04
C THR A 96 -12.88 29.38 -16.64
N ARG A 97 -13.62 30.48 -16.46
CA ARG A 97 -13.75 31.16 -15.16
C ARG A 97 -14.49 30.29 -14.14
N THR A 98 -15.58 29.62 -14.54
CA THR A 98 -16.29 28.68 -13.65
C THR A 98 -15.45 27.45 -13.35
N ALA A 99 -14.72 26.90 -14.33
CA ALA A 99 -13.79 25.78 -14.08
C ALA A 99 -12.75 26.12 -13.01
N MET A 100 -12.11 27.30 -13.10
CA MET A 100 -11.13 27.75 -12.09
C MET A 100 -11.78 28.09 -10.74
N ALA A 101 -13.01 28.61 -10.73
CA ALA A 101 -13.75 28.90 -9.50
C ALA A 101 -14.16 27.63 -8.75
N LEU A 102 -14.58 26.58 -9.47
CA LEU A 102 -14.85 25.26 -8.89
C LEU A 102 -13.57 24.58 -8.42
N TRP A 103 -12.46 24.69 -9.16
CA TRP A 103 -11.18 24.13 -8.73
C TRP A 103 -10.65 24.76 -7.44
N LEU A 104 -10.73 26.09 -7.30
CA LEU A 104 -10.30 26.79 -6.09
C LEU A 104 -11.30 26.64 -4.93
N GLY A 105 -12.60 26.68 -5.20
CA GLY A 105 -13.65 26.61 -4.19
C GLY A 105 -13.93 25.19 -3.72
N GLU A 106 -14.28 24.29 -4.64
CA GLU A 106 -14.64 22.91 -4.35
C GLU A 106 -13.38 22.08 -4.09
N THR A 107 -12.45 21.97 -5.05
CA THR A 107 -11.32 21.04 -4.90
C THR A 107 -10.32 21.47 -3.82
N TRP A 108 -9.85 22.74 -3.83
CA TRP A 108 -8.92 23.21 -2.81
C TRP A 108 -9.60 23.54 -1.47
N GLY A 109 -10.74 24.24 -1.51
CA GLY A 109 -11.46 24.67 -0.30
C GLY A 109 -12.26 23.55 0.37
N TYR A 110 -13.19 22.93 -0.36
CA TYR A 110 -14.12 21.94 0.20
C TYR A 110 -13.54 20.53 0.30
N THR A 111 -12.75 20.06 -0.66
CA THR A 111 -12.23 18.68 -0.67
C THR A 111 -10.91 18.54 0.10
N ILE A 112 -9.98 19.49 -0.04
CA ILE A 112 -8.64 19.38 0.56
C ILE A 112 -8.56 20.09 1.91
N PHE A 113 -8.84 21.41 1.96
CA PHE A 113 -8.64 22.18 3.18
C PHE A 113 -9.58 21.73 4.31
N LEU A 114 -10.83 21.38 3.99
CA LEU A 114 -11.75 20.77 4.95
C LEU A 114 -11.24 19.42 5.48
N SER A 115 -10.74 18.53 4.63
CA SER A 115 -10.17 17.24 5.06
C SER A 115 -8.92 17.38 5.91
N VAL A 116 -8.04 18.36 5.62
CA VAL A 116 -6.89 18.67 6.48
C VAL A 116 -7.36 19.14 7.86
N LEU A 117 -8.32 20.07 7.93
CA LEU A 117 -8.87 20.53 9.21
C LEU A 117 -9.61 19.41 9.96
N TYR A 118 -10.39 18.58 9.24
CA TYR A 118 -11.11 17.44 9.81
C TYR A 118 -10.15 16.40 10.40
N GLY A 119 -9.11 16.03 9.63
CA GLY A 119 -8.06 15.12 10.08
C GLY A 119 -7.30 15.66 11.28
N ILE A 120 -6.95 16.94 11.32
CA ILE A 120 -6.32 17.58 12.50
C ILE A 120 -7.25 17.50 13.71
N ALA A 121 -8.52 17.89 13.57
CA ALA A 121 -9.46 17.93 14.69
C ALA A 121 -9.75 16.54 15.25
N VAL A 122 -10.03 15.55 14.40
CA VAL A 122 -10.34 14.18 14.82
C VAL A 122 -9.10 13.44 15.30
N GLY A 123 -7.95 13.59 14.64
CA GLY A 123 -6.69 12.98 15.08
C GLY A 123 -6.22 13.50 16.44
N TRP A 124 -6.34 14.82 16.68
CA TRP A 124 -6.02 15.42 17.98
C TRP A 124 -7.00 14.96 19.07
N LEU A 125 -8.31 15.00 18.80
CA LEU A 125 -9.34 14.57 19.76
C LEU A 125 -9.18 13.08 20.11
N ALA A 126 -8.94 12.21 19.12
CA ALA A 126 -8.72 10.78 19.33
C ALA A 126 -7.47 10.52 20.19
N LYS A 127 -6.40 11.30 20.01
CA LYS A 127 -5.19 11.23 20.83
C LYS A 127 -5.47 11.58 22.29
N GLU A 128 -6.17 12.71 22.52
CA GLU A 128 -6.48 13.19 23.86
C GLU A 128 -7.44 12.26 24.60
N LEU A 129 -8.47 11.74 23.92
CA LEU A 129 -9.39 10.75 24.47
C LEU A 129 -8.70 9.41 24.79
N LEU A 130 -7.72 8.99 23.98
CA LEU A 130 -6.97 7.76 24.23
C LEU A 130 -6.04 7.88 25.46
N HIS A 131 -5.28 8.97 25.57
CA HIS A 131 -4.49 9.26 26.77
C HIS A 131 -5.37 9.32 28.02
N TRP A 132 -6.48 10.08 27.97
CA TRP A 132 -7.42 10.18 29.09
C TRP A 132 -8.01 8.82 29.50
N ALA A 133 -8.35 7.96 28.54
CA ALA A 133 -8.91 6.65 28.83
C ALA A 133 -7.87 5.65 29.38
N GLU A 134 -6.60 5.74 28.94
CA GLU A 134 -5.49 4.94 29.47
C GLU A 134 -5.11 5.38 30.90
N ASP A 135 -4.99 6.69 31.16
CA ASP A 135 -4.71 7.25 32.50
C ASP A 135 -5.76 6.82 33.54
N ASN A 136 -7.03 6.76 33.13
CA ASN A 136 -8.14 6.29 33.97
C ASN A 136 -8.32 4.75 33.96
N LYS A 137 -7.51 4.01 33.18
CA LYS A 137 -7.54 2.54 33.04
C LYS A 137 -8.89 2.00 32.56
N TYR A 138 -9.49 2.67 31.58
CA TYR A 138 -10.72 2.27 30.91
C TYR A 138 -10.49 1.41 29.65
N ILE A 139 -9.24 1.15 29.29
CA ILE A 139 -8.86 0.46 28.05
C ILE A 139 -7.99 -0.76 28.38
N ASP A 140 -8.40 -1.93 27.89
CA ASP A 140 -7.58 -3.13 27.85
C ASP A 140 -6.64 -3.12 26.63
N ARG A 141 -5.52 -3.85 26.72
CA ARG A 141 -4.47 -3.86 25.69
C ARG A 141 -4.98 -4.22 24.29
N GLU A 142 -5.96 -5.10 24.19
CA GLU A 142 -6.55 -5.53 22.92
C GLU A 142 -7.33 -4.38 22.26
N SER A 143 -8.12 -3.65 23.06
CA SER A 143 -8.85 -2.45 22.63
C SER A 143 -7.90 -1.32 22.21
N PHE A 144 -6.79 -1.13 22.91
CA PHE A 144 -5.73 -0.16 22.56
C PHE A 144 -5.15 -0.44 21.17
N LEU A 145 -4.84 -1.71 20.86
CA LEU A 145 -4.29 -2.11 19.57
C LEU A 145 -5.28 -1.92 18.42
N VAL A 146 -6.57 -2.23 18.63
CA VAL A 146 -7.62 -2.08 17.61
C VAL A 146 -8.02 -0.61 17.38
N PHE A 147 -7.76 0.29 18.34
CA PHE A 147 -8.17 1.70 18.27
C PHE A 147 -7.78 2.41 16.97
N ALA A 148 -6.56 2.19 16.44
CA ALA A 148 -6.13 2.81 15.19
C ALA A 148 -6.97 2.38 13.97
N VAL A 149 -7.44 1.14 13.94
CA VAL A 149 -8.32 0.62 12.87
C VAL A 149 -9.74 1.18 13.03
N ALA A 150 -10.25 1.24 14.26
CA ALA A 150 -11.54 1.86 14.57
C ALA A 150 -11.55 3.36 14.21
N LEU A 151 -10.46 4.08 14.49
CA LEU A 151 -10.27 5.49 14.13
C LEU A 151 -10.24 5.69 12.60
N ALA A 152 -9.51 4.85 11.87
CA ALA A 152 -9.48 4.90 10.40
C ALA A 152 -10.87 4.65 9.79
N LEU A 153 -11.58 3.61 10.24
CA LEU A 153 -12.95 3.31 9.79
C LEU A 153 -13.94 4.42 10.16
N PHE A 154 -13.80 5.03 11.34
CA PHE A 154 -14.60 6.19 11.75
C PHE A 154 -14.37 7.36 10.79
N ILE A 155 -13.12 7.74 10.53
CA ILE A 155 -12.78 8.87 9.65
C ILE A 155 -13.26 8.63 8.21
N VAL A 156 -13.07 7.43 7.67
CA VAL A 156 -13.56 7.08 6.32
C VAL A 156 -15.09 7.22 6.24
N GLY A 157 -15.82 6.67 7.22
CA GLY A 157 -17.26 6.81 7.29
C GLY A 157 -17.73 8.26 7.42
N THR A 158 -17.21 9.01 8.39
CA THR A 158 -17.69 10.38 8.69
C THR A 158 -17.21 11.42 7.68
N CYS A 159 -15.98 11.31 7.17
CA CYS A 159 -15.45 12.23 6.16
C CYS A 159 -16.06 11.93 4.77
N GLY A 160 -16.31 10.65 4.45
CA GLY A 160 -17.09 10.25 3.27
C GLY A 160 -18.55 10.74 3.34
N MET A 161 -19.19 10.72 4.52
CA MET A 161 -20.52 11.33 4.74
C MET A 161 -20.52 12.87 4.62
N ILE A 162 -19.42 13.54 4.96
CA ILE A 162 -19.21 14.97 4.65
C ILE A 162 -18.95 15.17 3.14
N GLY A 163 -18.41 14.14 2.48
CA GLY A 163 -18.13 14.16 1.05
C GLY A 163 -16.87 14.94 0.68
N SER A 164 -15.88 14.89 1.58
CA SER A 164 -14.54 15.47 1.42
C SER A 164 -13.53 14.33 1.14
N ASP A 165 -12.24 14.65 0.96
CA ASP A 165 -11.18 13.64 0.77
C ASP A 165 -10.92 12.87 2.09
N ASP A 166 -11.50 11.68 2.19
CA ASP A 166 -11.42 10.80 3.36
C ASP A 166 -10.04 10.14 3.52
N VAL A 167 -9.36 9.86 2.41
CA VAL A 167 -7.99 9.34 2.38
C VAL A 167 -7.01 10.36 2.96
N LEU A 168 -7.08 11.63 2.53
CA LEU A 168 -6.27 12.72 3.08
C LEU A 168 -6.62 13.00 4.54
N ALA A 169 -7.90 12.99 4.90
CA ALA A 169 -8.33 13.16 6.29
C ALA A 169 -7.74 12.07 7.19
N CYS A 170 -7.76 10.81 6.75
CA CYS A 170 -7.18 9.68 7.48
C CYS A 170 -5.64 9.79 7.57
N PHE A 171 -4.95 10.20 6.51
CA PHE A 171 -3.50 10.42 6.53
C PHE A 171 -3.11 11.53 7.52
N ILE A 172 -3.79 12.67 7.47
CA ILE A 172 -3.53 13.81 8.37
C ILE A 172 -3.87 13.45 9.82
N ALA A 173 -5.01 12.78 10.05
CA ALA A 173 -5.38 12.30 11.38
C ALA A 173 -4.36 11.34 11.96
N GLY A 174 -3.86 10.38 11.19
CA GLY A 174 -2.81 9.46 11.62
C GLY A 174 -1.53 10.18 12.07
N ASN A 175 -1.08 11.17 11.30
CA ASN A 175 0.10 11.99 11.65
C ASN A 175 -0.12 12.81 12.94
N VAL A 176 -1.31 13.40 13.14
CA VAL A 176 -1.64 14.19 14.33
C VAL A 176 -1.89 13.30 15.56
N PHE A 177 -2.47 12.13 15.36
CA PHE A 177 -2.70 11.13 16.40
C PHE A 177 -1.38 10.58 16.96
N THR A 178 -0.37 10.35 16.11
CA THR A 178 0.96 9.89 16.56
C THR A 178 1.98 11.01 16.81
N ILE A 179 1.55 12.27 16.97
CA ILE A 179 2.46 13.44 17.01
C ILE A 179 3.42 13.46 18.21
N ASP A 180 3.05 12.82 19.32
CA ASP A 180 3.88 12.66 20.53
C ASP A 180 4.69 11.36 20.53
N ASP A 181 4.65 10.59 19.44
CA ASP A 181 5.30 9.29 19.21
C ASP A 181 4.88 8.16 20.17
N TRP A 182 4.09 8.45 21.23
CA TRP A 182 3.74 7.51 22.31
C TRP A 182 3.02 6.28 21.79
N PHE A 183 1.87 6.47 21.12
CA PHE A 183 1.09 5.35 20.58
C PHE A 183 1.92 4.48 19.62
N ARG A 184 2.81 5.09 18.83
CA ARG A 184 3.67 4.38 17.87
C ARG A 184 4.79 3.61 18.57
N LEU A 185 5.32 4.11 19.68
CA LEU A 185 6.29 3.39 20.51
C LEU A 185 5.62 2.23 21.25
N GLU A 186 4.42 2.44 21.77
CA GLU A 186 3.68 1.45 22.54
C GLU A 186 3.16 0.28 21.67
N THR A 187 2.93 0.51 20.38
CA THR A 187 2.51 -0.51 19.40
C THR A 187 3.66 -1.12 18.57
N LEU A 188 4.92 -0.74 18.80
CA LEU A 188 6.07 -1.09 17.92
C LEU A 188 6.27 -2.58 17.69
N ASP A 189 6.16 -3.38 18.75
CA ASP A 189 6.46 -4.81 18.76
C ASP A 189 5.21 -5.68 18.54
N ASP A 190 4.05 -5.07 18.31
CA ASP A 190 2.79 -5.79 18.07
C ASP A 190 2.60 -6.19 16.59
N SER A 191 1.92 -7.32 16.38
CA SER A 191 1.73 -7.92 15.05
C SER A 191 0.36 -7.65 14.41
N LEU A 192 -0.59 -7.06 15.13
CA LEU A 192 -1.97 -6.83 14.68
C LEU A 192 -2.01 -5.85 13.50
N HIS A 193 -1.30 -4.71 13.58
CA HIS A 193 -1.28 -3.72 12.49
C HIS A 193 -0.63 -4.29 11.22
N PRO A 194 0.57 -4.91 11.25
CA PRO A 194 1.13 -5.60 10.08
C PRO A 194 0.26 -6.73 9.53
N THR A 195 -0.49 -7.45 10.38
CA THR A 195 -1.35 -8.55 9.95
C THR A 195 -2.60 -8.03 9.23
N ILE A 196 -3.21 -6.94 9.73
CA ILE A 196 -4.35 -6.30 9.06
C ILE A 196 -3.92 -5.64 7.75
N ASP A 197 -2.78 -4.93 7.72
CA ASP A 197 -2.14 -4.40 6.50
C ASP A 197 -1.98 -5.54 5.45
N MET A 198 -1.35 -6.65 5.83
CA MET A 198 -1.18 -7.82 4.96
C MET A 198 -2.51 -8.39 4.45
N LEU A 199 -3.52 -8.58 5.31
CA LEU A 199 -4.80 -9.18 4.95
C LEU A 199 -5.64 -8.29 4.03
N LEU A 200 -5.69 -6.98 4.30
CA LEU A 200 -6.38 -6.01 3.45
C LEU A 200 -5.70 -5.93 2.07
N ASN A 201 -4.38 -5.77 2.04
CA ASN A 201 -3.63 -5.66 0.79
C ASN A 201 -3.74 -6.93 -0.06
N LEU A 202 -3.65 -8.12 0.54
CA LEU A 202 -3.88 -9.39 -0.15
C LEU A 202 -5.29 -9.46 -0.74
N SER A 203 -6.30 -9.06 0.03
CA SER A 203 -7.71 -9.05 -0.43
C SER A 203 -7.93 -8.10 -1.60
N VAL A 204 -7.41 -6.87 -1.52
CA VAL A 204 -7.52 -5.85 -2.58
C VAL A 204 -6.80 -6.28 -3.86
N PHE A 205 -5.58 -6.84 -3.78
CA PHE A 205 -4.88 -7.29 -4.99
C PHE A 205 -5.45 -8.57 -5.61
N MET A 206 -6.02 -9.48 -4.82
CA MET A 206 -6.81 -10.59 -5.37
C MET A 206 -8.07 -10.08 -6.09
N TRP A 207 -8.77 -9.11 -5.50
CA TRP A 207 -9.94 -8.47 -6.12
C TRP A 207 -9.56 -7.72 -7.42
N PHE A 208 -8.46 -6.96 -7.43
CA PHE A 208 -7.93 -6.32 -8.64
C PHE A 208 -7.62 -7.34 -9.73
N GLY A 209 -6.97 -8.46 -9.41
CA GLY A 209 -6.67 -9.52 -10.38
C GLY A 209 -7.93 -10.15 -11.01
N ALA A 210 -9.02 -10.24 -10.23
CA ALA A 210 -10.29 -10.81 -10.67
C ALA A 210 -11.17 -9.82 -11.46
N VAL A 211 -11.14 -8.52 -11.12
CA VAL A 211 -11.98 -7.47 -11.73
C VAL A 211 -11.28 -6.75 -12.90
N CYS A 212 -9.96 -6.89 -13.03
CA CYS A 212 -9.19 -6.26 -14.11
C CYS A 212 -9.78 -6.59 -15.51
N PRO A 213 -9.96 -5.58 -16.39
CA PRO A 213 -10.56 -5.75 -17.72
C PRO A 213 -9.61 -6.39 -18.74
N TRP A 214 -9.26 -7.66 -18.54
CA TRP A 214 -8.32 -8.42 -19.37
C TRP A 214 -8.71 -8.50 -20.86
N SER A 215 -10.01 -8.48 -21.18
CA SER A 215 -10.53 -8.44 -22.55
C SER A 215 -10.15 -7.15 -23.27
N GLU A 216 -10.38 -6.02 -22.60
CA GLU A 216 -10.26 -4.66 -23.15
C GLU A 216 -8.82 -4.33 -23.53
N PHE A 217 -7.83 -4.84 -22.78
CA PHE A 217 -6.42 -4.63 -23.12
C PHE A 217 -6.05 -5.13 -24.53
N VAL A 218 -6.77 -6.13 -25.05
CA VAL A 218 -6.56 -6.71 -26.39
C VAL A 218 -7.60 -6.22 -27.39
N HIS A 219 -8.86 -6.07 -26.95
CA HIS A 219 -10.01 -5.71 -27.79
C HIS A 219 -10.62 -4.40 -27.29
N ASN A 220 -10.10 -3.27 -27.76
CA ASN A 220 -10.68 -1.94 -27.53
C ASN A 220 -10.44 -1.03 -28.76
N ASP A 221 -11.32 -0.04 -28.95
CA ASP A 221 -11.21 0.92 -30.06
C ASP A 221 -10.29 2.13 -29.75
N VAL A 222 -9.77 2.24 -28.52
CA VAL A 222 -8.99 3.39 -28.05
C VAL A 222 -7.51 3.29 -28.44
N ILE A 223 -6.85 2.18 -28.10
CA ILE A 223 -5.40 2.01 -28.22
C ILE A 223 -5.03 0.54 -28.49
N PRO A 224 -4.35 0.23 -29.60
CA PRO A 224 -3.93 -1.13 -29.90
C PRO A 224 -2.85 -1.61 -28.93
N PHE A 225 -2.93 -2.88 -28.53
CA PHE A 225 -2.10 -3.50 -27.47
C PHE A 225 -0.60 -3.18 -27.54
N TYR A 226 0.02 -3.13 -28.73
CA TYR A 226 1.45 -2.82 -28.87
C TYR A 226 1.80 -1.38 -28.41
N ARG A 227 0.91 -0.41 -28.60
CA ARG A 227 1.07 0.95 -28.06
C ARG A 227 0.77 1.01 -26.57
N LEU A 228 -0.18 0.20 -26.10
CA LEU A 228 -0.53 0.11 -24.68
C LEU A 228 0.65 -0.45 -23.85
N VAL A 229 1.33 -1.50 -24.34
CA VAL A 229 2.58 -2.01 -23.77
C VAL A 229 3.70 -0.95 -23.79
N LEU A 230 3.87 -0.24 -24.91
CA LEU A 230 4.86 0.84 -25.01
C LEU A 230 4.54 2.01 -24.06
N LEU A 231 3.27 2.34 -23.88
CA LEU A 231 2.78 3.36 -22.94
C LEU A 231 3.11 2.96 -21.49
N GLY A 232 2.84 1.71 -21.11
CA GLY A 232 3.26 1.15 -19.83
C GLY A 232 4.76 1.33 -19.57
N LEU A 233 5.59 0.89 -20.51
CA LEU A 233 7.05 0.99 -20.41
C LEU A 233 7.54 2.45 -20.34
N LEU A 234 7.06 3.33 -21.22
CA LEU A 234 7.51 4.72 -21.26
C LEU A 234 7.01 5.54 -20.07
N VAL A 235 5.79 5.34 -19.58
CA VAL A 235 5.33 6.03 -18.37
C VAL A 235 6.11 5.55 -17.15
N LEU A 236 6.41 4.25 -17.01
CA LEU A 236 7.22 3.77 -15.89
C LEU A 236 8.67 4.29 -15.93
N LEU A 237 9.26 4.45 -17.11
CA LEU A 237 10.61 5.03 -17.26
C LEU A 237 10.64 6.55 -17.11
N PHE A 238 9.67 7.28 -17.68
CA PHE A 238 9.76 8.75 -17.82
C PHE A 238 8.86 9.56 -16.87
N ARG A 239 7.92 8.94 -16.13
CA ARG A 239 7.06 9.66 -15.17
C ARG A 239 7.84 10.26 -14.00
N ARG A 240 8.71 9.48 -13.36
CA ARG A 240 9.36 9.87 -12.09
C ARG A 240 10.88 10.03 -12.19
N ILE A 241 11.58 9.19 -12.95
CA ILE A 241 13.04 9.24 -13.08
C ILE A 241 13.56 10.64 -13.53
N PRO A 242 13.04 11.28 -14.60
CA PRO A 242 13.52 12.59 -15.02
C PRO A 242 13.25 13.70 -14.00
N VAL A 243 12.12 13.62 -13.29
CA VAL A 243 11.69 14.60 -12.28
C VAL A 243 12.58 14.51 -11.05
N ILE A 244 12.85 13.31 -10.54
CA ILE A 244 13.77 13.09 -9.42
C ILE A 244 15.20 13.47 -9.83
N PHE A 245 15.65 13.20 -11.06
CA PHE A 245 16.96 13.67 -11.51
C PHE A 245 17.05 15.19 -11.69
N ALA A 246 15.97 15.89 -12.06
CA ALA A 246 15.93 17.35 -12.02
C ALA A 246 15.96 17.90 -10.57
N MET A 247 15.32 17.19 -9.64
CA MET A 247 15.11 17.67 -8.26
C MET A 247 16.14 17.20 -7.22
N HIS A 248 16.97 16.19 -7.47
CA HIS A 248 17.83 15.57 -6.44
C HIS A 248 18.67 16.58 -5.65
N LYS A 249 19.24 17.59 -6.30
CA LYS A 249 20.06 18.65 -5.64
C LYS A 249 19.29 19.54 -4.65
N TYR A 250 17.96 19.51 -4.66
CA TYR A 250 17.09 20.21 -3.72
C TYR A 250 16.59 19.29 -2.59
N ILE A 251 16.85 17.98 -2.65
CA ILE A 251 16.42 16.97 -1.70
C ILE A 251 17.67 16.45 -0.99
N SER A 252 17.97 16.97 0.21
CA SER A 252 19.21 16.66 0.96
C SER A 252 19.35 15.17 1.36
N GLN A 253 18.30 14.37 1.18
CA GLN A 253 18.31 12.92 1.39
C GLN A 253 18.69 12.13 0.11
N ILE A 254 18.96 12.79 -1.02
CA ILE A 254 19.29 12.19 -2.33
C ILE A 254 20.58 12.82 -2.87
N GLU A 255 21.71 12.50 -2.26
CA GLU A 255 23.03 13.02 -2.65
C GLU A 255 23.59 12.32 -3.90
N ASP A 256 23.33 11.01 -4.01
CA ASP A 256 23.93 10.15 -5.05
C ASP A 256 23.04 9.99 -6.28
N PHE A 257 23.66 9.94 -7.48
CA PHE A 257 22.98 9.56 -8.73
C PHE A 257 22.28 8.18 -8.61
N ARG A 258 22.88 7.25 -7.84
CA ARG A 258 22.31 5.92 -7.58
C ARG A 258 21.08 5.98 -6.67
N GLN A 259 21.06 6.90 -5.70
CA GLN A 259 19.89 7.15 -4.84
C GLN A 259 18.77 7.82 -5.65
N ALA A 260 19.11 8.79 -6.52
CA ALA A 260 18.17 9.43 -7.43
C ALA A 260 17.55 8.44 -8.43
N ALA A 261 18.32 7.51 -8.98
CA ALA A 261 17.81 6.40 -9.79
C ALA A 261 16.88 5.47 -8.98
N PHE A 262 17.27 5.11 -7.75
CA PHE A 262 16.47 4.25 -6.87
C PHE A 262 15.11 4.88 -6.53
N VAL A 263 15.08 6.12 -6.06
CA VAL A 263 13.83 6.86 -5.79
C VAL A 263 13.05 7.09 -7.08
N GLY A 264 13.73 7.47 -8.17
CA GLY A 264 13.12 7.65 -9.48
C GLY A 264 12.37 6.41 -9.98
N PHE A 265 12.88 5.21 -9.70
CA PHE A 265 12.26 3.94 -10.04
C PHE A 265 11.17 3.52 -9.04
N PHE A 266 11.46 3.50 -7.73
CA PHE A 266 10.56 2.94 -6.71
C PHE A 266 9.45 3.90 -6.27
N GLY A 267 8.50 4.14 -7.18
CA GLY A 267 7.25 4.87 -6.95
C GLY A 267 6.09 4.23 -7.70
N PRO A 268 5.67 3.00 -7.32
CA PRO A 268 4.65 2.23 -8.03
C PRO A 268 3.31 2.96 -8.19
N ILE A 269 2.65 2.73 -9.32
CA ILE A 269 1.21 2.97 -9.51
C ILE A 269 0.46 1.77 -8.90
N GLY A 270 -0.67 2.02 -8.22
CA GLY A 270 -1.46 0.98 -7.55
C GLY A 270 -2.91 1.41 -7.27
N VAL A 271 -3.39 1.19 -6.05
CA VAL A 271 -4.79 1.31 -5.62
C VAL A 271 -5.36 2.70 -5.85
N SER A 272 -4.62 3.76 -5.49
CA SER A 272 -5.09 5.14 -5.65
C SER A 272 -5.36 5.54 -7.10
N ALA A 273 -4.69 4.92 -8.08
CA ALA A 273 -4.99 5.17 -9.49
C ALA A 273 -6.35 4.58 -9.92
N ILE A 274 -6.75 3.44 -9.34
CA ILE A 274 -8.08 2.86 -9.55
C ILE A 274 -9.15 3.68 -8.81
N PHE A 275 -8.87 4.18 -7.61
CA PHE A 275 -9.73 5.11 -6.87
C PHE A 275 -10.04 6.39 -7.70
N TYR A 276 -9.00 7.08 -8.19
CA TYR A 276 -9.19 8.25 -9.05
C TYR A 276 -9.82 7.95 -10.41
N LEU A 277 -9.65 6.74 -10.95
CA LEU A 277 -10.38 6.30 -12.14
C LEU A 277 -11.89 6.27 -11.87
N TYR A 278 -12.33 5.61 -10.80
CA TYR A 278 -13.76 5.51 -10.48
C TYR A 278 -14.38 6.86 -10.12
N ILE A 279 -13.68 7.73 -9.38
CA ILE A 279 -14.11 9.12 -9.13
C ILE A 279 -14.35 9.88 -10.44
N ALA A 280 -13.45 9.74 -11.42
CA ALA A 280 -13.61 10.38 -12.72
C ALA A 280 -14.82 9.82 -13.50
N LEU A 281 -14.96 8.49 -13.56
CA LEU A 281 -16.07 7.82 -14.24
C LEU A 281 -17.43 8.19 -13.64
N GLU A 282 -17.54 8.25 -12.31
CA GLU A 282 -18.76 8.65 -11.63
C GLU A 282 -19.08 10.13 -11.89
N TYR A 283 -18.08 11.02 -11.86
CA TYR A 283 -18.25 12.42 -12.21
C TYR A 283 -18.72 12.60 -13.67
N PHE A 284 -18.19 11.80 -14.61
CA PHE A 284 -18.66 11.80 -16.00
C PHE A 284 -20.11 11.33 -16.12
N HIS A 285 -20.46 10.22 -15.46
CA HIS A 285 -21.83 9.71 -15.42
C HIS A 285 -22.82 10.77 -14.88
N ASN A 286 -22.46 11.46 -13.80
CA ASN A 286 -23.37 12.38 -13.11
C ASN A 286 -23.44 13.77 -13.77
N TYR A 287 -22.36 14.27 -14.39
CA TYR A 287 -22.26 15.67 -14.82
C TYR A 287 -21.88 15.93 -16.29
N PHE A 288 -21.69 14.89 -17.12
CA PHE A 288 -21.43 15.01 -18.55
C PHE A 288 -22.58 14.44 -19.42
N ARG A 289 -23.81 14.49 -18.93
CA ARG A 289 -25.00 14.08 -19.70
C ARG A 289 -25.55 15.22 -20.57
N VAL A 290 -25.91 14.88 -21.81
CA VAL A 290 -26.69 15.69 -22.75
C VAL A 290 -27.84 14.81 -23.24
N ASP A 291 -29.08 15.29 -23.17
CA ASP A 291 -30.30 14.52 -23.51
C ASP A 291 -30.36 13.13 -22.84
N GLY A 292 -29.86 13.04 -21.60
CA GLY A 292 -29.78 11.80 -20.80
C GLY A 292 -28.61 10.86 -21.16
N LYS A 293 -27.95 11.05 -22.30
CA LYS A 293 -26.80 10.26 -22.76
C LYS A 293 -25.48 10.90 -22.37
N LEU A 294 -24.42 10.11 -22.20
CA LEU A 294 -23.08 10.63 -21.94
C LEU A 294 -22.54 11.34 -23.18
N ARG A 295 -21.95 12.54 -23.02
CA ARG A 295 -21.34 13.34 -24.09
C ARG A 295 -20.21 12.53 -24.75
N GLU A 296 -20.17 12.43 -26.08
CA GLU A 296 -19.28 11.50 -26.80
C GLU A 296 -17.77 11.71 -26.51
N ASP A 297 -17.35 12.95 -26.26
CA ASP A 297 -15.97 13.26 -25.85
C ASP A 297 -15.66 12.80 -24.42
N ALA A 298 -16.63 12.89 -23.51
CA ALA A 298 -16.54 12.35 -22.15
C ALA A 298 -16.65 10.82 -22.13
N LYS A 299 -17.38 10.22 -23.07
CA LYS A 299 -17.41 8.76 -23.27
C LYS A 299 -16.03 8.26 -23.74
N HIS A 300 -15.49 8.82 -24.82
CA HIS A 300 -14.13 8.46 -25.28
C HIS A 300 -13.09 8.67 -24.16
N LEU A 301 -13.24 9.71 -23.34
CA LEU A 301 -12.38 9.93 -22.17
C LEU A 301 -12.54 8.83 -21.10
N ALA A 302 -13.77 8.47 -20.75
CA ALA A 302 -14.09 7.39 -19.81
C ALA A 302 -13.47 6.06 -20.27
N ASP A 303 -13.73 5.67 -21.52
CA ASP A 303 -13.20 4.45 -22.14
C ASP A 303 -11.65 4.46 -22.15
N THR A 304 -11.05 5.62 -22.48
CA THR A 304 -9.58 5.80 -22.46
C THR A 304 -9.00 5.68 -21.05
N MET A 305 -9.61 6.34 -20.06
CA MET A 305 -9.16 6.27 -18.67
C MET A 305 -9.29 4.84 -18.14
N TYR A 306 -10.38 4.15 -18.45
CA TYR A 306 -10.60 2.77 -18.01
C TYR A 306 -9.51 1.82 -18.53
N VAL A 307 -9.30 1.77 -19.86
CA VAL A 307 -8.28 0.88 -20.47
C VAL A 307 -6.86 1.26 -20.03
N VAL A 308 -6.50 2.55 -20.08
CA VAL A 308 -5.13 2.99 -19.82
C VAL A 308 -4.77 2.88 -18.33
N VAL A 309 -5.63 3.32 -17.41
CA VAL A 309 -5.28 3.35 -15.98
C VAL A 309 -5.21 1.94 -15.40
N TRP A 310 -6.14 1.03 -15.76
CA TRP A 310 -6.03 -0.38 -15.38
C TRP A 310 -4.75 -1.03 -15.92
N PHE A 311 -4.41 -0.80 -17.20
CA PHE A 311 -3.18 -1.34 -17.76
C PHE A 311 -1.92 -0.79 -17.07
N MET A 312 -1.89 0.51 -16.79
CA MET A 312 -0.78 1.16 -16.07
C MET A 312 -0.59 0.58 -14.66
N VAL A 313 -1.68 0.29 -13.95
CA VAL A 313 -1.66 -0.36 -12.62
C VAL A 313 -1.08 -1.78 -12.71
N ILE A 314 -1.59 -2.62 -13.61
CA ILE A 314 -1.08 -4.00 -13.79
C ILE A 314 0.39 -3.99 -14.22
N CYS A 315 0.76 -3.17 -15.20
CA CYS A 315 2.13 -3.02 -15.68
C CYS A 315 3.09 -2.60 -14.54
N SER A 316 2.65 -1.65 -13.71
CA SER A 316 3.37 -1.21 -12.51
C SER A 316 3.54 -2.33 -11.48
N ILE A 317 2.46 -3.03 -11.11
CA ILE A 317 2.49 -4.11 -10.11
C ILE A 317 3.44 -5.22 -10.55
N VAL A 318 3.37 -5.64 -11.81
CA VAL A 318 4.26 -6.67 -12.37
C VAL A 318 5.72 -6.23 -12.36
N ILE A 319 6.04 -5.03 -12.86
CA ILE A 319 7.44 -4.57 -12.98
C ILE A 319 8.06 -4.31 -11.61
N HIS A 320 7.37 -3.62 -10.70
CA HIS A 320 7.92 -3.35 -9.37
C HIS A 320 7.95 -4.61 -8.50
N GLY A 321 6.89 -5.43 -8.52
CA GLY A 321 6.80 -6.68 -7.74
C GLY A 321 7.87 -7.70 -8.13
N LEU A 322 8.17 -7.83 -9.43
CA LEU A 322 9.24 -8.72 -9.91
C LEU A 322 10.65 -8.13 -9.74
N SER A 323 10.80 -6.81 -9.60
CA SER A 323 12.12 -6.16 -9.53
C SER A 323 13.00 -6.66 -8.36
N ILE A 324 12.42 -6.92 -7.18
CA ILE A 324 13.17 -7.37 -6.00
C ILE A 324 13.59 -8.85 -6.11
N PRO A 325 12.71 -9.80 -6.50
CA PRO A 325 13.09 -11.17 -6.85
C PRO A 325 14.16 -11.23 -7.96
N LEU A 326 13.96 -10.51 -9.07
CA LEU A 326 14.88 -10.51 -10.20
C LEU A 326 16.22 -9.86 -9.85
N GLY A 327 16.23 -8.79 -9.05
CA GLY A 327 17.44 -8.17 -8.53
C GLY A 327 18.28 -9.14 -7.69
N LYS A 328 17.64 -9.86 -6.75
CA LYS A 328 18.30 -10.92 -5.97
C LYS A 328 18.87 -12.03 -6.87
N LEU A 329 18.06 -12.52 -7.82
CA LEU A 329 18.48 -13.56 -8.77
C LEU A 329 19.68 -13.11 -9.62
N GLY A 330 19.65 -11.87 -10.12
CA GLY A 330 20.77 -11.26 -10.85
C GLY A 330 22.04 -11.16 -10.03
N PHE A 331 21.95 -10.73 -8.75
CA PHE A 331 23.09 -10.75 -7.84
C PHE A 331 23.66 -12.17 -7.63
N TYR A 332 22.82 -13.19 -7.45
CA TYR A 332 23.28 -14.58 -7.31
C TYR A 332 23.92 -15.12 -8.59
N LEU A 333 23.32 -14.88 -9.77
CA LEU A 333 23.92 -15.27 -11.06
C LEU A 333 25.28 -14.58 -11.27
N PHE A 334 25.37 -13.28 -11.03
CA PHE A 334 26.62 -12.54 -11.20
C PHE A 334 27.72 -13.07 -10.27
N HIS A 335 27.43 -13.31 -8.98
CA HIS A 335 28.41 -13.92 -8.07
C HIS A 335 28.81 -15.35 -8.48
N THR A 336 27.90 -16.14 -9.04
CA THR A 336 28.18 -17.49 -9.53
C THR A 336 29.08 -17.47 -10.78
N LEU A 337 28.83 -16.53 -11.70
CA LEU A 337 29.66 -16.33 -12.88
C LEU A 337 31.04 -15.76 -12.50
N SER A 338 31.11 -14.73 -11.64
CA SER A 338 32.39 -14.16 -11.18
C SER A 338 33.25 -15.17 -10.40
N SER A 339 32.65 -15.98 -9.52
CA SER A 339 33.41 -17.03 -8.81
C SER A 339 33.87 -18.18 -9.72
N THR A 340 33.18 -18.41 -10.84
CA THR A 340 33.62 -19.33 -11.90
C THR A 340 34.72 -18.71 -12.77
N MET A 341 34.68 -17.40 -13.02
CA MET A 341 35.73 -16.67 -13.74
C MET A 341 37.02 -16.55 -12.94
N ASN A 342 36.97 -16.20 -11.64
CA ASN A 342 38.17 -16.17 -10.79
C ASN A 342 38.85 -17.55 -10.72
N LYS A 343 38.07 -18.63 -10.55
CA LYS A 343 38.61 -19.99 -10.63
C LYS A 343 39.25 -20.34 -11.96
N ARG A 344 38.91 -19.62 -13.05
CA ARG A 344 39.54 -19.81 -14.36
C ARG A 344 40.87 -19.07 -14.48
N SER A 345 40.98 -17.86 -13.92
CA SER A 345 42.27 -17.15 -13.82
C SER A 345 43.25 -17.85 -12.87
N ASP A 346 42.77 -18.46 -11.78
CA ASP A 346 43.61 -19.25 -10.87
C ASP A 346 44.22 -20.47 -11.59
N ILE A 347 43.42 -21.18 -12.39
CA ILE A 347 43.85 -22.33 -13.21
C ILE A 347 44.83 -21.90 -14.33
N GLU A 348 44.76 -20.66 -14.81
CA GLU A 348 45.64 -20.13 -15.86
C GLU A 348 46.99 -19.61 -15.33
N GLN A 349 47.17 -19.48 -14.00
CA GLN A 349 48.46 -19.14 -13.37
C GLN A 349 49.27 -20.34 -12.86
N ASP A 350 48.64 -21.43 -12.43
CA ASP A 350 49.36 -22.67 -12.06
C ASP A 350 49.92 -23.45 -13.28
N ALA A 351 49.50 -23.08 -14.49
CA ALA A 351 49.86 -23.74 -15.74
C ALA A 351 51.17 -23.22 -16.39
N VAL A 352 52.30 -23.32 -15.68
CA VAL A 352 53.65 -23.69 -16.20
C VAL A 352 54.72 -23.57 -15.10
N SER A 353 55.13 -24.72 -14.56
CA SER A 353 56.53 -24.96 -14.17
C SER A 353 56.82 -26.46 -14.20
N ILE A 354 57.76 -26.91 -15.04
CA ILE A 354 58.11 -28.33 -15.22
C ILE A 354 59.57 -28.55 -14.78
N PRO A 355 59.81 -29.06 -13.56
CA PRO A 355 61.12 -29.57 -13.16
C PRO A 355 61.28 -31.03 -13.60
N PHE A 356 61.69 -31.26 -14.85
CA PHE A 356 61.95 -32.61 -15.37
C PHE A 356 63.36 -33.08 -14.99
N ARG A 357 63.53 -33.80 -13.86
CA ARG A 357 64.59 -34.82 -13.69
C ARG A 357 64.48 -35.68 -12.42
N ASP A 358 65.31 -36.72 -12.41
CA ASP A 358 65.80 -37.49 -11.26
C ASP A 358 64.81 -38.39 -10.50
N THR A 359 64.14 -39.27 -11.25
CA THR A 359 63.82 -40.63 -10.75
C THR A 359 64.52 -41.68 -11.60
N ILE A 360 65.75 -42.08 -11.22
CA ILE A 360 66.40 -43.41 -11.45
C ILE A 360 67.77 -43.39 -10.75
N PHE A 361 67.85 -44.07 -9.59
CA PHE A 361 69.00 -44.75 -8.97
C PHE A 361 68.56 -45.12 -7.54
N ALA A 362 67.85 -46.24 -7.35
CA ALA A 362 68.41 -47.59 -7.20
C ALA A 362 69.04 -47.86 -5.82
N ALA A 363 68.28 -48.59 -5.00
CA ALA A 363 68.67 -49.54 -3.96
C ALA A 363 69.97 -49.28 -3.14
N ALA A 364 69.79 -48.87 -1.88
CA ALA A 364 70.74 -49.14 -0.79
C ALA A 364 70.00 -49.50 0.52
N SER A 365 70.71 -50.23 1.39
CA SER A 365 70.42 -50.60 2.79
C SER A 365 69.51 -49.65 3.59
N ARG A 366 68.53 -50.10 4.40
CA ARG A 366 68.62 -50.93 5.63
C ARG A 366 69.56 -50.35 6.72
N VAL A 367 69.25 -50.66 7.99
CA VAL A 367 70.11 -50.59 9.21
C VAL A 367 70.13 -49.28 10.05
N VAL A 368 69.09 -49.13 10.88
CA VAL A 368 69.11 -48.72 12.33
C VAL A 368 69.80 -47.34 12.71
N PRO A 369 70.11 -46.94 13.98
CA PRO A 369 69.53 -45.68 14.50
C PRO A 369 70.45 -44.66 15.23
N SER A 370 69.79 -43.60 15.75
CA SER A 370 70.06 -42.93 17.04
C SER A 370 71.09 -41.78 17.09
N LEU A 371 71.04 -41.09 18.24
CA LEU A 371 71.89 -40.02 18.75
C LEU A 371 71.73 -38.63 18.10
N ARG A 372 72.02 -37.49 18.77
CA ARG A 372 71.88 -37.01 20.19
C ARG A 372 72.77 -35.76 20.34
N ASN A 373 72.39 -34.84 21.24
CA ASN A 373 73.03 -33.56 21.59
C ASN A 373 72.95 -32.53 20.45
N SER A 374 72.55 -31.26 20.63
CA SER A 374 72.59 -30.29 21.75
C SER A 374 73.87 -29.45 21.83
N ASN A 375 73.71 -28.27 22.46
CA ASN A 375 74.73 -27.27 22.82
C ASN A 375 75.20 -26.37 21.66
N SER A 376 75.56 -25.09 21.85
CA SER A 376 75.27 -24.13 22.94
C SER A 376 75.72 -22.71 22.50
N SER A 377 75.70 -21.74 23.43
CA SER A 377 76.10 -20.31 23.35
C SER A 377 75.09 -19.37 22.65
N ARG A 378 74.61 -18.26 23.25
CA ARG A 378 75.18 -17.16 24.10
C ARG A 378 75.86 -16.07 23.26
N ALA A 379 75.73 -14.76 23.54
CA ALA A 379 74.84 -14.00 24.46
C ALA A 379 74.96 -12.48 24.13
N LEU A 380 74.52 -11.60 25.07
CA LEU A 380 74.53 -10.11 25.04
C LEU A 380 73.33 -9.48 24.30
N SER A 381 72.35 -8.74 24.86
CA SER A 381 72.02 -8.19 26.21
C SER A 381 72.24 -6.68 26.44
N ARG A 382 71.13 -5.91 26.35
CA ARG A 382 70.74 -4.68 27.11
C ARG A 382 69.42 -4.14 26.49
N GLY A 383 68.38 -3.71 27.20
CA GLY A 383 68.07 -3.72 28.64
C GLY A 383 66.54 -3.55 28.87
N ARG A 384 66.05 -3.62 30.11
CA ARG A 384 64.60 -3.58 30.48
C ARG A 384 64.40 -3.09 31.93
N PRO A 385 63.28 -2.43 32.28
CA PRO A 385 62.13 -3.09 32.96
C PRO A 385 60.75 -2.69 32.36
N VAL A 386 59.59 -3.39 32.44
CA VAL A 386 59.00 -4.43 33.34
C VAL A 386 58.25 -3.82 34.56
N PRO A 387 57.05 -4.31 35.01
CA PRO A 387 56.14 -5.41 34.56
C PRO A 387 54.66 -4.93 34.33
N PRO A 388 53.62 -5.82 34.33
CA PRO A 388 53.25 -6.99 33.49
C PRO A 388 51.97 -6.63 32.65
N ARG A 389 50.90 -7.41 32.31
CA ARG A 389 50.40 -8.84 32.23
C ARG A 389 49.43 -8.83 31.00
N SER A 390 49.09 -9.83 30.15
CA SER A 390 49.07 -11.32 30.10
C SER A 390 47.94 -12.00 30.92
N ASN A 391 46.92 -12.72 30.38
CA ASN A 391 46.51 -13.20 29.03
C ASN A 391 44.94 -13.19 28.97
N LEU A 392 44.16 -13.33 27.87
CA LEU A 392 44.27 -13.94 26.52
C LEU A 392 44.04 -15.49 26.43
N PHE A 393 42.79 -15.92 26.17
CA PHE A 393 42.34 -17.21 25.57
C PHE A 393 40.90 -16.97 25.05
N ARG A 394 40.46 -17.22 23.80
CA ARG A 394 40.59 -18.28 22.76
C ARG A 394 39.48 -19.36 22.86
N THR A 395 38.84 -19.62 21.72
CA THR A 395 37.62 -20.42 21.47
C THR A 395 37.83 -21.93 21.34
N GLY A 396 36.74 -22.70 21.51
CA GLY A 396 36.62 -24.13 21.21
C GLY A 396 35.14 -24.58 21.14
N SER A 397 34.82 -25.62 20.37
CA SER A 397 33.43 -26.06 20.06
C SER A 397 33.06 -27.40 20.72
N ALA A 398 31.78 -27.78 20.61
CA ALA A 398 31.13 -28.84 21.39
C ALA A 398 31.46 -30.30 21.01
N ILE A 399 31.26 -31.22 21.96
CA ILE A 399 31.19 -32.68 21.79
C ILE A 399 30.05 -33.23 22.67
N ILE A 400 29.34 -34.26 22.20
CA ILE A 400 28.26 -34.97 22.92
C ILE A 400 28.75 -36.37 23.34
N PRO A 401 28.47 -36.82 24.58
CA PRO A 401 28.41 -38.24 24.92
C PRO A 401 27.01 -38.69 25.39
N ASN A 402 26.71 -39.98 25.27
CA ASN A 402 25.41 -40.59 25.55
C ASN A 402 25.60 -41.84 26.43
N GLY A 403 24.69 -42.11 27.40
CA GLY A 403 24.53 -43.47 27.98
C GLY A 403 24.66 -43.68 29.51
N ARG A 404 23.51 -44.03 30.13
CA ARG A 404 23.28 -45.05 31.19
C ARG A 404 24.25 -45.20 32.41
N SER A 405 23.75 -44.93 33.62
CA SER A 405 23.27 -45.96 34.61
C SER A 405 23.62 -45.78 36.12
N SER A 406 22.65 -46.18 36.96
CA SER A 406 22.75 -46.85 38.28
C SER A 406 23.12 -46.14 39.61
N THR A 407 22.10 -46.06 40.47
CA THR A 407 22.06 -46.40 41.94
C THR A 407 22.96 -45.74 43.00
N LYS A 408 22.29 -45.09 43.99
CA LYS A 408 22.40 -45.21 45.48
C LYS A 408 21.36 -44.24 46.09
N SER A 409 20.32 -44.58 46.86
CA SER A 409 20.17 -45.25 48.18
C SER A 409 20.65 -44.43 49.40
N LEU A 410 20.04 -44.43 50.60
CA LEU A 410 18.63 -44.57 51.07
C LEU A 410 18.60 -44.45 52.62
N THR A 411 18.00 -43.40 53.21
CA THR A 411 17.57 -43.31 54.63
C THR A 411 16.68 -42.05 54.79
N VAL A 412 15.44 -42.00 55.30
CA VAL A 412 14.54 -42.83 56.15
C VAL A 412 14.47 -42.40 57.63
N HIS A 413 13.34 -41.78 57.99
CA HIS A 413 12.64 -41.84 59.29
C HIS A 413 11.19 -41.36 59.06
N THR A 414 10.21 -42.23 58.82
CA THR A 414 9.33 -43.00 59.75
C THR A 414 8.03 -42.27 60.14
N ASN A 415 6.89 -42.82 59.70
CA ASN A 415 5.51 -42.36 59.95
C ASN A 415 4.98 -42.87 61.33
N PRO A 416 3.70 -42.62 61.70
CA PRO A 416 2.62 -43.54 61.26
C PRO A 416 1.19 -42.95 61.08
N VAL A 417 0.46 -43.48 60.05
CA VAL A 417 -0.94 -43.99 60.08
C VAL A 417 -2.09 -42.95 60.35
N THR A 418 -3.28 -42.95 59.69
CA THR A 418 -4.16 -44.03 59.20
C THR A 418 -4.91 -43.65 57.89
N SER A 419 -5.57 -44.62 57.24
CA SER A 419 -6.61 -44.44 56.19
C SER A 419 -7.72 -45.49 56.38
N PRO A 420 -8.93 -45.38 55.76
CA PRO A 420 -9.11 -46.02 54.45
C PRO A 420 -10.18 -45.41 53.48
N MET A 421 -9.99 -45.71 52.18
CA MET A 421 -10.94 -45.95 51.08
C MET A 421 -12.35 -45.30 51.02
N GLY A 422 -12.67 -44.70 49.85
CA GLY A 422 -14.04 -44.44 49.38
C GLY A 422 -14.08 -43.75 48.00
N SER A 423 -14.88 -44.26 47.06
CA SER A 423 -15.06 -43.70 45.69
C SER A 423 -16.39 -44.21 45.09
N PRO A 424 -16.91 -43.70 43.95
CA PRO A 424 -16.68 -42.42 43.25
C PRO A 424 -18.01 -41.65 42.98
N THR A 425 -17.97 -40.42 42.42
CA THR A 425 -18.88 -39.83 41.37
C THR A 425 -18.74 -38.29 41.28
N PRO A 426 -19.12 -37.64 40.15
CA PRO A 426 -19.03 -36.18 39.96
C PRO A 426 -20.29 -35.41 40.39
N PRO A 427 -20.19 -34.11 40.73
CA PRO A 427 -21.34 -33.27 41.10
C PRO A 427 -22.13 -32.76 39.87
N MET A 428 -23.44 -32.59 40.05
CA MET A 428 -24.38 -32.01 39.08
C MET A 428 -24.77 -30.57 39.47
N ALA A 429 -25.40 -29.82 38.57
CA ALA A 429 -25.66 -28.37 38.73
C ALA A 429 -26.75 -28.01 39.78
N PRO A 430 -26.65 -26.82 40.42
CA PRO A 430 -27.72 -26.21 41.24
C PRO A 430 -28.68 -25.33 40.40
N PRO A 431 -29.85 -24.90 40.96
CA PRO A 431 -30.99 -24.38 40.19
C PRO A 431 -31.25 -22.85 40.32
N GLU A 432 -32.12 -22.31 39.44
CA GLU A 432 -32.87 -21.06 39.68
C GLU A 432 -34.04 -21.28 40.66
N PRO A 433 -34.61 -20.22 41.31
CA PRO A 433 -35.78 -19.55 40.69
C PRO A 433 -36.04 -18.07 41.07
N SER A 434 -36.56 -17.28 40.09
CA SER A 434 -37.43 -16.09 40.28
C SER A 434 -36.81 -14.81 40.92
N SER A 435 -37.36 -13.58 40.79
CA SER A 435 -38.64 -13.13 40.22
C SER A 435 -38.59 -11.65 39.73
N SER A 436 -39.68 -11.20 39.09
CA SER A 436 -40.15 -9.79 38.95
C SER A 436 -39.70 -8.95 37.73
N PRO A 437 -40.52 -7.97 37.25
CA PRO A 437 -40.61 -7.60 35.82
C PRO A 437 -40.69 -6.05 35.58
N PRO A 438 -41.31 -5.51 34.50
CA PRO A 438 -41.42 -5.91 33.09
C PRO A 438 -40.77 -4.87 32.12
N LEU A 439 -40.62 -5.22 30.83
CA LEU A 439 -40.39 -4.24 29.75
C LEU A 439 -41.70 -3.99 28.95
N LEU A 440 -41.98 -2.73 28.62
CA LEU A 440 -42.92 -2.41 27.54
C LEU A 440 -42.25 -2.64 26.18
N GLY A 441 -42.99 -3.22 25.23
CA GLY A 441 -42.61 -3.29 23.83
C GLY A 441 -43.66 -2.63 22.93
N VAL A 442 -43.25 -2.26 21.72
CA VAL A 442 -44.14 -2.00 20.57
C VAL A 442 -43.57 -2.75 19.36
N SER A 443 -44.44 -3.25 18.49
CA SER A 443 -44.15 -4.27 17.49
C SER A 443 -43.70 -3.73 16.13
N LEU A 444 -42.93 -4.56 15.39
CA LEU A 444 -42.96 -4.57 13.93
C LEU A 444 -43.82 -5.75 13.43
N PRO A 445 -44.64 -5.58 12.38
CA PRO A 445 -45.37 -6.67 11.74
C PRO A 445 -44.52 -7.37 10.67
N THR A 446 -44.52 -8.70 10.66
CA THR A 446 -43.99 -9.52 9.56
C THR A 446 -45.04 -9.70 8.46
N HIS A 447 -44.62 -9.78 7.19
CA HIS A 447 -45.51 -10.04 6.06
C HIS A 447 -45.35 -11.47 5.54
N ASN A 448 -46.47 -12.14 5.25
CA ASN A 448 -46.49 -13.54 4.81
C ASN A 448 -46.13 -13.74 3.33
N LEU A 449 -45.57 -14.91 3.03
CA LEU A 449 -45.40 -15.46 1.69
C LEU A 449 -46.62 -16.34 1.30
N GLY A 450 -47.06 -16.25 0.04
CA GLY A 450 -47.92 -17.28 -0.58
C GLY A 450 -48.84 -16.78 -1.71
N GLY A 451 -48.83 -17.49 -2.85
CA GLY A 451 -49.95 -17.48 -3.82
C GLY A 451 -49.71 -16.81 -5.19
N TYR A 452 -49.31 -17.60 -6.19
CA TYR A 452 -49.81 -17.49 -7.57
C TYR A 452 -51.21 -18.16 -7.65
N PRO A 453 -52.03 -18.03 -8.73
CA PRO A 453 -51.74 -17.56 -10.10
C PRO A 453 -52.77 -16.57 -10.71
N GLY A 454 -52.58 -16.18 -11.98
CA GLY A 454 -53.63 -15.53 -12.80
C GLY A 454 -53.12 -14.83 -14.07
N ALA A 455 -53.96 -14.68 -15.10
CA ALA A 455 -53.64 -14.01 -16.36
C ALA A 455 -54.77 -13.07 -16.84
N GLY A 456 -54.43 -12.05 -17.65
CA GLY A 456 -55.36 -11.08 -18.27
C GLY A 456 -54.69 -9.69 -18.35
N GLN A 457 -54.26 -9.19 -19.51
CA GLN A 457 -55.02 -8.55 -20.60
C GLN A 457 -55.53 -7.11 -20.33
N SER A 458 -55.08 -6.20 -21.20
CA SER A 458 -55.86 -5.14 -21.86
C SER A 458 -56.22 -3.82 -21.13
N ALA A 459 -55.34 -2.82 -21.33
CA ALA A 459 -55.63 -1.51 -21.96
C ALA A 459 -56.53 -0.44 -21.28
N ASN A 460 -56.39 0.79 -21.82
CA ASN A 460 -57.16 2.02 -21.55
C ASN A 460 -57.06 2.59 -20.12
N SER A 461 -57.40 3.86 -19.86
CA SER A 461 -57.35 5.13 -20.63
C SER A 461 -57.90 6.20 -19.69
N GLY A 462 -57.25 7.36 -19.53
CA GLY A 462 -57.71 8.34 -18.55
C GLY A 462 -56.96 9.67 -18.56
N LYS A 463 -57.39 10.59 -19.42
CA LYS A 463 -57.04 12.02 -19.24
C LYS A 463 -57.71 12.55 -17.97
N CYS A 464 -56.99 13.36 -17.21
CA CYS A 464 -57.60 14.38 -16.36
C CYS A 464 -56.95 15.73 -16.66
N MET A 465 -57.71 16.80 -16.58
CA MET A 465 -57.39 18.10 -17.18
C MET A 465 -58.01 19.22 -16.35
N ARG A 466 -57.22 20.22 -15.94
CA ARG A 466 -57.73 21.48 -15.39
C ARG A 466 -56.69 22.61 -15.36
N ASP A 467 -56.85 23.52 -16.32
CA ASP A 467 -57.07 24.97 -16.14
C ASP A 467 -56.04 25.85 -15.41
N THR A 468 -56.16 27.17 -15.61
CA THR A 468 -55.08 28.16 -15.57
C THR A 468 -55.35 29.38 -14.68
N ASN A 469 -54.32 30.23 -14.52
CA ASN A 469 -54.32 31.58 -13.91
C ASN A 469 -54.24 31.56 -12.36
N GLU A 470 -53.36 32.31 -11.70
CA GLU A 470 -53.23 33.77 -11.78
C GLU A 470 -51.78 34.34 -11.80
N ASN A 471 -51.65 35.66 -11.60
CA ASN A 471 -50.53 36.48 -12.09
C ASN A 471 -49.41 36.79 -11.08
N SER A 472 -48.22 37.05 -11.65
CA SER A 472 -47.21 38.03 -11.22
C SER A 472 -46.70 38.02 -9.77
N TYR A 473 -45.44 37.61 -9.60
CA TYR A 473 -44.36 38.56 -9.20
C TYR A 473 -43.03 38.09 -9.81
N GLY A 474 -42.17 39.04 -10.18
CA GLY A 474 -40.90 38.73 -10.88
C GLY A 474 -39.83 38.18 -9.95
N ALA A 475 -39.30 36.99 -10.25
CA ALA A 475 -38.16 36.39 -9.57
C ALA A 475 -36.92 36.38 -10.48
N ILE A 476 -35.76 36.71 -9.91
CA ILE A 476 -34.49 36.85 -10.66
C ILE A 476 -33.82 35.47 -10.77
N GLY A 477 -33.54 35.06 -12.01
CA GLY A 477 -32.48 34.10 -12.37
C GLY A 477 -32.42 32.77 -11.60
N ASN A 478 -33.06 31.73 -12.15
CA ASN A 478 -32.75 30.35 -11.75
C ASN A 478 -31.31 29.99 -12.15
N ILE A 479 -30.38 30.12 -11.21
CA ILE A 479 -29.03 29.55 -11.33
C ILE A 479 -29.17 28.03 -11.11
N PRO A 480 -28.70 27.17 -12.04
CA PRO A 480 -28.75 25.73 -11.84
C PRO A 480 -27.91 25.31 -10.62
N SER A 481 -28.38 24.28 -9.92
CA SER A 481 -27.80 23.79 -8.66
C SER A 481 -26.29 23.56 -8.77
N ARG A 482 -25.51 24.17 -7.86
CA ARG A 482 -24.06 23.92 -7.81
C ARG A 482 -23.79 22.42 -7.61
N PRO A 483 -22.93 21.79 -8.42
CA PRO A 483 -22.46 20.44 -8.13
C PRO A 483 -21.65 20.48 -6.83
N ARG A 484 -22.05 19.66 -5.85
CA ARG A 484 -21.24 19.38 -4.65
C ARG A 484 -20.59 18.01 -4.84
N LEU A 485 -19.27 17.91 -4.65
CA LEU A 485 -18.56 16.63 -4.71
C LEU A 485 -19.13 15.63 -3.69
N GLY A 486 -19.60 16.12 -2.53
CA GLY A 486 -20.18 15.27 -1.50
C GLY A 486 -21.52 14.61 -1.81
N SER A 487 -22.10 14.83 -2.99
CA SER A 487 -23.28 14.05 -3.43
C SER A 487 -22.94 12.68 -4.02
N LEU A 488 -21.67 12.43 -4.36
CA LEU A 488 -21.21 11.21 -5.04
C LEU A 488 -21.36 9.96 -4.15
N TYR A 489 -20.84 10.02 -2.93
CA TYR A 489 -20.87 8.93 -1.94
C TYR A 489 -22.27 8.36 -1.64
N HIS A 490 -23.35 9.09 -1.94
CA HIS A 490 -24.72 8.67 -1.64
C HIS A 490 -25.38 7.79 -2.71
N SER A 491 -24.81 7.66 -3.91
CA SER A 491 -25.45 6.95 -5.03
C SER A 491 -24.99 5.50 -5.25
N SER A 492 -23.93 5.05 -4.56
CA SER A 492 -23.22 3.80 -4.86
C SER A 492 -23.88 2.51 -4.34
N VAL A 493 -25.08 2.59 -3.76
CA VAL A 493 -25.78 1.42 -3.17
C VAL A 493 -26.81 0.81 -4.14
N ASP A 494 -27.49 1.62 -4.97
CA ASP A 494 -28.75 1.22 -5.62
C ASP A 494 -28.66 0.87 -7.12
N THR A 495 -27.48 0.95 -7.76
CA THR A 495 -27.38 0.78 -9.23
C THR A 495 -26.18 -0.04 -9.73
N ILE A 496 -25.99 -1.25 -9.19
CA ILE A 496 -25.20 -2.31 -9.85
C ILE A 496 -26.05 -3.58 -10.01
N ASN A 497 -27.05 -3.51 -10.89
CA ASN A 497 -27.70 -4.67 -11.49
C ASN A 497 -28.49 -4.28 -12.75
N CYS A 498 -28.73 -5.27 -13.62
CA CYS A 498 -29.58 -5.16 -14.81
C CYS A 498 -29.14 -4.18 -15.92
N GLU A 499 -28.11 -4.55 -16.68
CA GLU A 499 -28.33 -4.76 -18.13
C GLU A 499 -27.34 -5.79 -18.69
N ALA A 500 -27.84 -7.02 -18.85
CA ALA A 500 -27.13 -8.12 -19.50
C ALA A 500 -28.15 -8.96 -20.28
N LYS A 501 -28.26 -8.73 -21.60
CA LYS A 501 -29.06 -9.54 -22.52
C LYS A 501 -28.65 -9.33 -23.98
#